data_AF-A0A842RLG3-F1
#
_entry.id   AF-A0A842RLG3-F1
#
_cell.length_a   1.000
_cell.length_b   1.000
_cell.length_c   1.000
_cell.angle_alpha   90.00
_cell.angle_beta   90.00
_cell.angle_gamma   90.00
#
_symmetry.space_group_name_H-M   'P 1'
#
loop_
_entity.id
_entity.type
_entity.pdbx_description
1 polymer ?
#
loop_
_entity_poly.entity_id
_entity_poly.type
_entity_poly.pdbx_seq_one_letter_code
_entity_poly.pdbx_strand_id
1 'polypeptide(L)'
;MSDIQPPNVDELKRQSVVRFLSEMQAMRQKIETEFASRFDEQKNNFLSSSKASYPPDEIATIFDTMKKLEMEYMKNLLTRASGDGSKILSRTLSSALSGNLTFSGEATERIAELEQENNRLKAQLIEKEKELEAKLAEVQEKGVGQIDELNRLQEKIDEQARTIEMYEKQAIEHGETLAQQRIEIEELQTEIGELSTVTDKSKELAQAKEETIAELEVQNSALKEQINSMEKRIQQMRTVSADKFEAQTEQLEATLQHERQRADDLEVRLSEASTAINNYKEAIKQKDESIDQLRKDLTEMKSKIATASTKKDAEVKRLSDELRALEHQLTDTTNTIERSEKKIESLSNELQEKTDLLNSREEEIQALRHKMADVQDTISSEKSTLESRVNELLKDKAEREAEINELKRAIRELNENLQEKEKTIAEIAKTQEVIEEDRDEVQEERDKLLVQLETLKSKLNEREKMVEQKEGLVKSLTKSLQNVPKFQVFIALQDIGGEITVTGLSKIVGQSPEVVNHIVTDLRNDGLVKVLHKENKTFVARA
;
A
#
# COMPACT_ATOMS: atom_id res chain seq x y z
N MET A 1 231.30 38.16 49.44
CA MET A 1 231.49 36.71 49.25
C MET A 1 230.72 36.01 50.35
N SER A 2 230.06 34.91 49.97
CA SER A 2 229.75 33.71 50.76
C SER A 2 229.40 33.85 52.25
N ASP A 3 228.24 33.33 52.66
CA ASP A 3 228.22 32.05 53.39
C ASP A 3 226.80 31.58 53.75
N ILE A 4 226.63 30.26 53.67
CA ILE A 4 225.42 29.46 53.88
C ILE A 4 225.09 29.39 55.38
N GLN A 5 223.80 29.51 55.76
CA GLN A 5 223.29 29.05 57.06
C GLN A 5 221.84 28.50 56.97
N PRO A 6 221.41 27.63 57.91
CA PRO A 6 220.55 26.45 57.70
C PRO A 6 219.02 26.72 57.71
N PRO A 7 218.19 25.69 57.40
CA PRO A 7 216.78 25.85 57.05
C PRO A 7 215.85 26.09 58.25
N ASN A 8 214.79 26.88 58.02
CA ASN A 8 213.73 27.13 59.00
C ASN A 8 212.84 25.89 59.17
N VAL A 9 212.74 25.42 60.41
CA VAL A 9 212.16 24.12 60.84
C VAL A 9 210.64 24.03 60.64
N ASP A 10 209.95 25.15 60.38
CA ASP A 10 208.50 25.19 60.21
C ASP A 10 208.00 24.74 58.81
N GLU A 11 208.84 24.83 57.77
CA GLU A 11 208.46 24.43 56.40
C GLU A 11 208.44 22.89 56.23
N LEU A 12 209.38 22.19 56.88
CA LEU A 12 209.48 20.72 56.88
C LEU A 12 208.37 20.03 57.69
N LYS A 13 207.84 20.70 58.74
CA LYS A 13 206.69 20.22 59.52
C LYS A 13 205.39 20.30 58.72
N ARG A 14 205.19 21.36 57.93
CA ARG A 14 203.99 21.55 57.10
C ARG A 14 203.85 20.52 55.98
N GLN A 15 204.93 20.21 55.27
CA GLN A 15 204.88 19.26 54.14
C GLN A 15 204.59 17.81 54.57
N SER A 16 205.00 17.42 55.78
CA SER A 16 204.77 16.06 56.30
C SER A 16 203.30 15.79 56.66
N VAL A 17 202.58 16.80 57.16
CA VAL A 17 201.13 16.68 57.51
C VAL A 17 200.24 16.63 56.26
N VAL A 18 200.59 17.37 55.21
CA VAL A 18 199.83 17.39 53.95
C VAL A 18 199.92 16.06 53.20
N ARG A 19 201.09 15.41 53.22
CA ARG A 19 201.28 14.09 52.57
C ARG A 19 200.48 12.97 53.24
N PHE A 20 200.37 12.99 54.57
CA PHE A 20 199.58 12.03 55.35
C PHE A 20 198.06 12.11 55.05
N LEU A 21 197.51 13.32 54.96
CA LEU A 21 196.08 13.51 54.65
C LEU A 21 195.72 13.09 53.21
N SER A 22 196.65 13.26 52.25
CA SER A 22 196.48 12.81 50.86
C SER A 22 196.43 11.29 50.71
N GLU A 23 197.24 10.53 51.44
CA GLU A 23 197.30 9.07 51.35
C GLU A 23 196.05 8.41 51.98
N MET A 24 195.48 9.00 53.03
CA MET A 24 194.22 8.54 53.65
C MET A 24 192.99 8.73 52.75
N GLN A 25 192.94 9.82 51.98
CA GLN A 25 191.82 10.11 51.08
C GLN A 25 191.80 9.17 49.86
N ALA A 26 192.98 8.79 49.33
CA ALA A 26 193.12 7.83 48.24
C ALA A 26 192.74 6.39 48.65
N MET A 27 192.98 6.01 49.90
CA MET A 27 192.59 4.68 50.42
C MET A 27 191.07 4.52 50.53
N ARG A 28 190.36 5.58 50.95
CA ARG A 28 188.89 5.58 51.06
C ARG A 28 188.19 5.40 49.70
N GLN A 29 188.64 6.12 48.67
CA GLN A 29 188.06 5.98 47.32
C GLN A 29 188.24 4.58 46.74
N LYS A 30 189.41 3.95 46.95
CA LYS A 30 189.70 2.61 46.44
C LYS A 30 188.74 1.55 47.00
N ILE A 31 188.35 1.68 48.27
CA ILE A 31 187.43 0.77 48.96
C ILE A 31 185.99 0.93 48.45
N GLU A 32 185.51 2.16 48.22
CA GLU A 32 184.16 2.41 47.67
C GLU A 32 184.00 1.83 46.25
N THR A 33 185.03 1.91 45.39
CA THR A 33 185.01 1.30 44.05
C THR A 33 185.03 -0.24 44.05
N GLU A 34 185.74 -0.89 44.97
CA GLU A 34 185.75 -2.36 45.05
C GLU A 34 184.42 -2.94 45.54
N PHE A 35 183.69 -2.22 46.41
CA PHE A 35 182.38 -2.63 46.90
C PHE A 35 181.30 -2.58 45.81
N ALA A 36 181.24 -1.48 45.04
CA ALA A 36 180.30 -1.34 43.93
C ALA A 36 180.53 -2.41 42.84
N SER A 37 181.80 -2.70 42.51
CA SER A 37 182.15 -3.70 41.50
C SER A 37 181.77 -5.14 41.90
N ARG A 38 181.89 -5.52 43.17
CA ARG A 38 181.55 -6.88 43.64
C ARG A 38 180.05 -7.09 43.85
N PHE A 39 179.32 -6.03 44.20
CA PHE A 39 177.86 -6.08 44.33
C PHE A 39 177.17 -6.28 42.97
N ASP A 40 177.61 -5.57 41.93
CA ASP A 40 177.04 -5.70 40.58
C ASP A 40 177.40 -7.04 39.91
N GLU A 41 178.58 -7.62 40.19
CA GLU A 41 178.99 -8.94 39.70
C GLU A 41 178.12 -10.08 40.27
N GLN A 42 177.73 -10.00 41.55
CA GLN A 42 176.83 -10.97 42.19
C GLN A 42 175.37 -10.77 41.76
N LYS A 43 174.89 -9.52 41.65
CA LYS A 43 173.55 -9.19 41.15
C LYS A 43 173.32 -9.72 39.73
N ASN A 44 174.31 -9.64 38.85
CA ASN A 44 174.22 -10.22 37.49
C ASN A 44 174.27 -11.77 37.48
N ASN A 45 174.94 -12.41 38.45
CA ASN A 45 174.90 -13.86 38.61
C ASN A 45 173.56 -14.39 39.18
N PHE A 46 172.81 -13.56 39.91
CA PHE A 46 171.46 -13.92 40.40
C PHE A 46 170.36 -13.70 39.35
N LEU A 47 170.49 -12.71 38.46
CA LEU A 47 169.51 -12.42 37.40
C LEU A 47 169.73 -13.20 36.10
N SER A 48 170.84 -13.95 35.95
CA SER A 48 171.17 -14.70 34.74
C SER A 48 170.56 -16.11 34.67
N SER A 49 169.98 -16.63 35.76
CA SER A 49 169.20 -17.87 35.73
C SER A 49 167.73 -17.56 35.46
N SER A 50 167.34 -17.60 34.19
CA SER A 50 165.94 -17.44 33.73
C SER A 50 164.98 -18.39 34.46
N LYS A 51 164.26 -17.88 35.46
CA LYS A 51 163.00 -18.45 35.94
C LYS A 51 161.99 -17.32 36.15
N ALA A 52 160.83 -17.47 35.52
CA ALA A 52 159.77 -16.47 35.46
C ALA A 52 158.94 -16.32 36.76
N SER A 53 159.26 -17.05 37.83
CA SER A 53 158.77 -16.85 39.20
C SER A 53 159.52 -17.78 40.17
N TYR A 54 159.87 -17.28 41.37
CA TYR A 54 160.45 -18.08 42.46
C TYR A 54 159.37 -18.44 43.49
N PRO A 55 159.31 -19.69 43.99
CA PRO A 55 158.43 -20.03 45.10
C PRO A 55 158.90 -19.37 46.42
N PRO A 56 157.99 -19.09 47.37
CA PRO A 56 158.29 -18.36 48.61
C PRO A 56 159.46 -18.92 49.43
N ASP A 57 159.69 -20.23 49.38
CA ASP A 57 160.74 -20.92 50.14
C ASP A 57 162.16 -20.62 49.59
N GLU A 58 162.29 -20.36 48.28
CA GLU A 58 163.55 -19.94 47.66
C GLU A 58 163.86 -18.47 47.99
N ILE A 59 162.84 -17.61 48.16
CA ILE A 59 163.00 -16.20 48.56
C ILE A 59 163.55 -16.08 50.00
N ALA A 60 163.11 -16.95 50.92
CA ALA A 60 163.63 -16.99 52.28
C ALA A 60 165.13 -17.36 52.33
N THR A 61 165.56 -18.28 51.46
CA THR A 61 166.95 -18.75 51.38
C THR A 61 167.91 -17.69 50.80
N ILE A 62 167.38 -16.80 49.94
CA ILE A 62 168.12 -15.66 49.37
C ILE A 62 168.40 -14.58 50.43
N PHE A 63 167.45 -14.30 51.32
CA PHE A 63 167.66 -13.32 52.39
C PHE A 63 168.72 -13.78 53.41
N ASP A 64 168.75 -15.06 53.75
CA ASP A 64 169.75 -15.60 54.68
C ASP A 64 171.18 -15.60 54.12
N THR A 65 171.35 -15.75 52.80
CA THR A 65 172.66 -15.69 52.15
C THR A 65 173.20 -14.27 52.07
N MET A 66 172.36 -13.25 51.84
CA MET A 66 172.76 -11.84 51.92
C MET A 66 173.22 -11.45 53.34
N LYS A 67 172.54 -11.92 54.38
CA LYS A 67 172.85 -11.58 55.78
C LYS A 67 174.20 -12.13 56.27
N LYS A 68 174.65 -13.29 55.74
CA LYS A 68 175.98 -13.84 56.04
C LYS A 68 177.12 -13.01 55.44
N LEU A 69 176.93 -12.44 54.27
CA LEU A 69 177.92 -11.62 53.57
C LEU A 69 178.21 -10.29 54.27
N GLU A 70 177.19 -9.64 54.85
CA GLU A 70 177.37 -8.43 55.67
C GLU A 70 178.23 -8.68 56.93
N MET A 71 178.04 -9.83 57.59
CA MET A 71 178.80 -10.15 58.81
C MET A 71 180.29 -10.42 58.53
N GLU A 72 180.64 -10.97 57.37
CA GLU A 72 182.04 -11.22 56.99
C GLU A 72 182.78 -9.92 56.63
N TYR A 73 182.05 -8.91 56.14
CA TYR A 73 182.59 -7.59 55.76
C TYR A 73 183.01 -6.74 56.97
N MET A 74 182.25 -6.74 58.06
CA MET A 74 182.64 -5.99 59.28
C MET A 74 183.88 -6.55 59.99
N LYS A 75 184.15 -7.85 59.86
CA LYS A 75 185.28 -8.50 60.55
C LYS A 75 186.65 -8.17 59.92
N ASN A 76 186.68 -7.82 58.63
CA ASN A 76 187.92 -7.47 57.94
C ASN A 76 188.34 -6.00 58.12
N LEU A 77 187.43 -5.10 58.52
CA LEU A 77 187.72 -3.67 58.69
C LEU A 77 188.49 -3.37 60.00
N LEU A 78 188.30 -4.18 61.04
CA LEU A 78 188.87 -3.95 62.38
C LEU A 78 190.35 -4.38 62.53
N THR A 79 190.89 -5.11 61.56
CA THR A 79 192.24 -5.72 61.69
C THR A 79 193.37 -4.87 61.07
N ARG A 80 193.07 -3.77 60.38
CA ARG A 80 194.06 -3.10 59.49
C ARG A 80 194.48 -1.66 59.82
N ALA A 81 194.07 -1.08 60.95
CA ALA A 81 194.28 0.36 61.22
C ALA A 81 195.07 0.72 62.50
N SER A 82 195.90 -0.16 63.08
CA SER A 82 196.58 0.11 64.37
C SER A 82 198.09 -0.24 64.39
N GLY A 83 198.88 0.26 63.45
CA GLY A 83 200.33 0.09 63.52
C GLY A 83 201.09 1.07 62.63
N ASP A 84 201.50 2.21 63.19
CA ASP A 84 202.82 2.86 63.01
C ASP A 84 202.73 4.39 63.13
N GLY A 85 203.36 4.95 64.17
CA GLY A 85 203.41 6.39 64.37
C GLY A 85 204.29 6.90 65.52
N SER A 86 205.29 6.14 65.98
CA SER A 86 206.18 6.61 67.06
C SER A 86 207.61 6.18 66.82
N LYS A 87 208.39 7.00 66.09
CA LYS A 87 209.86 6.93 66.09
C LYS A 87 210.60 8.11 65.45
N ILE A 88 210.28 9.37 65.76
CA ILE A 88 211.21 10.48 65.44
C ILE A 88 211.11 11.57 66.51
N LEU A 89 211.94 11.45 67.56
CA LEU A 89 212.46 12.60 68.32
C LEU A 89 213.67 12.12 69.13
N SER A 90 214.84 12.11 68.49
CA SER A 90 216.12 12.14 69.20
C SER A 90 217.20 12.74 68.30
N ARG A 91 217.89 13.74 68.85
CA ARG A 91 218.95 14.61 68.31
C ARG A 91 218.36 15.87 67.66
N THR A 92 218.58 17.08 68.19
CA THR A 92 219.88 17.72 68.52
C THR A 92 219.57 18.94 69.40
N LEU A 93 220.43 19.55 70.24
CA LEU A 93 221.83 19.94 70.04
C LEU A 93 222.35 20.64 71.35
N SER A 94 223.68 20.72 71.49
CA SER A 94 224.40 21.69 72.36
C SER A 94 225.49 22.44 71.59
N SER A 95 225.82 23.65 72.08
CA SER A 95 227.06 24.47 71.99
C SER A 95 227.14 25.65 71.00
N ALA A 96 227.51 26.85 71.49
CA ALA A 96 228.86 27.48 71.37
C ALA A 96 228.95 28.92 71.98
N LEU A 97 230.17 29.45 72.16
CA LEU A 97 230.67 30.59 72.99
C LEU A 97 231.57 31.62 72.21
N SER A 98 231.65 32.88 72.68
CA SER A 98 232.78 33.90 72.80
C SER A 98 233.68 34.45 71.65
N GLY A 99 234.25 35.68 71.84
CA GLY A 99 235.43 36.31 71.14
C GLY A 99 235.83 37.76 71.59
N ASN A 100 237.10 38.24 71.36
CA ASN A 100 237.84 39.44 71.92
C ASN A 100 238.75 40.20 70.87
N LEU A 101 239.25 41.46 71.09
CA LEU A 101 240.53 42.11 70.58
C LEU A 101 240.77 43.66 70.88
N THR A 102 242.03 44.17 70.77
CA THR A 102 242.68 45.46 71.21
C THR A 102 243.19 46.45 70.09
N PHE A 103 243.35 47.79 70.35
CA PHE A 103 244.53 48.73 70.16
C PHE A 103 244.22 50.28 70.24
N SER A 104 245.28 51.09 70.37
CA SER A 104 245.50 52.51 70.84
C SER A 104 244.79 53.72 70.16
N GLY A 105 244.63 54.91 70.77
CA GLY A 105 245.54 55.54 71.75
C GLY A 105 245.03 56.59 72.76
N GLU A 106 245.71 56.52 73.91
CA GLU A 106 246.11 57.51 74.92
C GLU A 106 245.07 58.33 75.73
N ALA A 107 244.52 57.66 76.74
CA ALA A 107 244.83 57.91 78.16
C ALA A 107 244.32 59.18 78.88
N THR A 108 243.40 59.97 78.32
CA THR A 108 242.73 61.04 79.11
C THR A 108 241.21 60.90 79.25
N GLU A 109 240.59 59.93 78.57
CA GLU A 109 239.13 59.68 78.67
C GLU A 109 238.77 58.46 79.54
N ARG A 110 239.74 57.61 79.86
CA ARG A 110 239.52 56.28 80.46
C ARG A 110 239.44 56.25 82.00
N ILE A 111 239.62 57.37 82.69
CA ILE A 111 239.48 57.48 84.16
C ILE A 111 238.07 57.96 84.58
N ALA A 112 237.28 58.57 83.68
CA ALA A 112 235.91 59.00 83.99
C ALA A 112 234.83 57.94 83.69
N GLU A 113 235.08 57.03 82.74
CA GLU A 113 234.09 56.02 82.33
C GLU A 113 233.95 54.87 83.34
N LEU A 114 235.03 54.49 84.02
CA LEU A 114 235.04 53.31 84.89
C LEU A 114 234.39 53.54 86.27
N GLU A 115 234.25 54.80 86.73
CA GLU A 115 233.45 55.12 87.94
C GLU A 115 231.95 55.28 87.64
N GLN A 116 231.58 55.55 86.39
CA GLN A 116 230.18 55.65 85.96
C GLN A 116 229.58 54.26 85.62
N GLU A 117 230.41 53.31 85.22
CA GLU A 117 229.98 51.98 84.80
C GLU A 117 229.59 51.07 85.98
N ASN A 118 230.21 51.24 87.15
CA ASN A 118 229.91 50.42 88.34
C ASN A 118 228.60 50.84 89.05
N ASN A 119 228.26 52.14 89.01
CA ASN A 119 226.97 52.64 89.52
C ASN A 119 225.80 52.35 88.57
N ARG A 120 226.05 52.17 87.27
CA ARG A 120 225.02 51.82 86.28
C ARG A 120 224.60 50.34 86.37
N LEU A 121 225.53 49.44 86.69
CA LEU A 121 225.24 48.01 86.79
C LEU A 121 224.40 47.63 88.03
N LYS A 122 224.50 48.38 89.13
CA LYS A 122 223.60 48.20 90.30
C LYS A 122 222.19 48.75 90.06
N ALA A 123 222.03 49.80 89.25
CA ALA A 123 220.70 50.29 88.87
C ALA A 123 219.95 49.32 87.93
N GLN A 124 220.69 48.62 87.06
CA GLN A 124 220.11 47.67 86.12
C GLN A 124 219.58 46.38 86.76
N LEU A 125 220.04 46.01 87.96
CA LEU A 125 219.55 44.82 88.65
C LEU A 125 218.17 45.06 89.31
N ILE A 126 217.93 46.26 89.84
CA ILE A 126 216.65 46.66 90.45
C ILE A 126 215.55 46.86 89.40
N GLU A 127 215.92 47.27 88.18
CA GLU A 127 214.98 47.41 87.07
C GLU A 127 214.51 46.06 86.52
N LYS A 128 215.37 45.04 86.56
CA LYS A 128 215.04 43.68 86.12
C LYS A 128 214.09 42.92 87.07
N GLU A 129 214.13 43.19 88.37
CA GLU A 129 213.16 42.62 89.32
C GLU A 129 211.76 43.22 89.15
N LYS A 130 211.65 44.51 88.81
CA LYS A 130 210.37 45.18 88.55
C LYS A 130 209.68 44.71 87.27
N GLU A 131 210.44 44.33 86.24
CA GLU A 131 209.88 43.76 85.00
C GLU A 131 209.27 42.36 85.21
N LEU A 132 209.71 41.62 86.24
CA LEU A 132 209.29 40.24 86.48
C LEU A 132 208.00 40.15 87.29
N GLU A 133 207.77 41.07 88.23
CA GLU A 133 206.48 41.20 88.93
C GLU A 133 205.35 41.69 88.01
N ALA A 134 205.65 42.51 87.00
CA ALA A 134 204.64 43.00 86.06
C ALA A 134 204.09 41.91 85.12
N LYS A 135 204.90 40.90 84.74
CA LYS A 135 204.46 39.82 83.84
C LYS A 135 203.61 38.74 84.51
N LEU A 136 203.64 38.65 85.84
CA LEU A 136 202.84 37.66 86.58
C LEU A 136 201.39 38.13 86.77
N ALA A 137 201.14 39.44 86.78
CA ALA A 137 199.79 40.01 86.85
C ALA A 137 199.01 39.86 85.52
N GLU A 138 199.68 39.89 84.36
CA GLU A 138 198.99 39.82 83.06
C GLU A 138 198.44 38.42 82.71
N VAL A 139 198.93 37.37 83.37
CA VAL A 139 198.50 35.98 83.11
C VAL A 139 197.23 35.61 83.88
N GLN A 140 196.93 36.27 85.01
CA GLN A 140 195.72 35.99 85.78
C GLN A 140 194.45 36.64 85.20
N GLU A 141 194.56 37.71 84.41
CA GLU A 141 193.37 38.41 83.86
C GLU A 141 192.81 37.75 82.59
N LYS A 142 193.62 37.01 81.81
CA LYS A 142 193.17 36.35 80.56
C LYS A 142 192.43 35.02 80.76
N GLY A 143 192.47 34.42 81.95
CA GLY A 143 191.81 33.14 82.24
C GLY A 143 190.29 33.23 82.47
N VAL A 144 189.76 34.37 82.91
CA VAL A 144 188.34 34.50 83.28
C VAL A 144 187.43 34.78 82.08
N GLY A 145 187.91 35.53 81.09
CA GLY A 145 187.09 35.90 79.92
C GLY A 145 186.73 34.76 78.96
N GLN A 146 187.51 33.67 78.91
CA GLN A 146 187.25 32.55 77.98
C GLN A 146 186.20 31.57 78.50
N ILE A 147 185.87 31.58 79.80
CA ILE A 147 184.85 30.70 80.39
C ILE A 147 183.43 31.23 80.14
N ASP A 148 183.22 32.54 80.12
CA ASP A 148 181.89 33.13 79.89
C ASP A 148 181.40 32.98 78.45
N GLU A 149 182.31 32.92 77.46
CA GLU A 149 181.96 32.77 76.05
C GLU A 149 181.53 31.34 75.69
N LEU A 150 182.00 30.33 76.43
CA LEU A 150 181.65 28.92 76.25
C LEU A 150 180.21 28.61 76.70
N ASN A 151 179.76 29.22 77.81
CA ASN A 151 178.39 29.04 78.32
C ASN A 151 177.32 29.62 77.36
N ARG A 152 177.61 30.74 76.70
CA ARG A 152 176.69 31.36 75.72
C ARG A 152 176.47 30.52 74.46
N LEU A 153 177.48 29.77 74.02
CA LEU A 153 177.37 28.88 72.86
C LEU A 153 176.57 27.61 73.19
N GLN A 154 176.70 27.09 74.41
CA GLN A 154 175.92 25.94 74.87
C GLN A 154 174.41 26.25 74.91
N GLU A 155 174.04 27.45 75.37
CA GLU A 155 172.64 27.89 75.44
C GLU A 155 171.98 28.02 74.04
N LYS A 156 172.73 28.44 73.01
CA LYS A 156 172.24 28.45 71.62
C LYS A 156 172.04 27.07 71.02
N ILE A 157 172.87 26.09 71.40
CA ILE A 157 172.73 24.71 70.94
C ILE A 157 171.46 24.09 71.52
N ASP A 158 171.19 24.31 72.81
CA ASP A 158 169.98 23.82 73.46
C ASP A 158 168.71 24.46 72.88
N GLU A 159 168.77 25.74 72.48
CA GLU A 159 167.66 26.42 71.82
C GLU A 159 167.39 25.88 70.40
N GLN A 160 168.44 25.57 69.63
CA GLN A 160 168.32 24.91 68.32
C GLN A 160 167.78 23.47 68.42
N ALA A 161 168.16 22.71 69.46
CA ALA A 161 167.64 21.37 69.70
C ALA A 161 166.12 21.39 69.92
N ARG A 162 165.60 22.35 70.71
CA ARG A 162 164.15 22.54 70.90
C ARG A 162 163.42 22.93 69.62
N THR A 163 164.07 23.70 68.74
CA THR A 163 163.44 24.09 67.46
C THR A 163 163.34 22.91 66.50
N ILE A 164 164.33 22.03 66.48
CA ILE A 164 164.32 20.81 65.66
C ILE A 164 163.20 19.86 66.16
N GLU A 165 163.09 19.65 67.46
CA GLU A 165 162.03 18.80 68.05
C GLU A 165 160.62 19.33 67.72
N MET A 166 160.43 20.65 67.70
CA MET A 166 159.17 21.27 67.27
C MET A 166 158.86 21.00 65.78
N TYR A 167 159.85 21.09 64.89
CA TYR A 167 159.65 20.82 63.46
C TYR A 167 159.41 19.33 63.16
N GLU A 168 160.05 18.42 63.89
CA GLU A 168 159.78 16.98 63.78
C GLU A 168 158.31 16.67 64.16
N LYS A 169 157.80 17.30 65.22
CA LYS A 169 156.40 17.16 65.61
C LYS A 169 155.44 17.71 64.55
N GLN A 170 155.74 18.87 63.95
CA GLN A 170 154.95 19.42 62.85
C GLN A 170 154.98 18.53 61.60
N ALA A 171 156.11 17.88 61.30
CA ALA A 171 156.21 16.97 60.16
C ALA A 171 155.34 15.71 60.34
N ILE A 172 155.25 15.19 61.57
CA ILE A 172 154.36 14.05 61.89
C ILE A 172 152.89 14.49 61.80
N GLU A 173 152.50 15.62 62.40
CA GLU A 173 151.13 16.13 62.32
C GLU A 173 150.70 16.40 60.87
N HIS A 174 151.58 16.96 60.03
CA HIS A 174 151.30 17.13 58.60
C HIS A 174 151.23 15.79 57.85
N GLY A 175 152.05 14.81 58.21
CA GLY A 175 151.99 13.44 57.66
C GLY A 175 150.66 12.75 57.98
N GLU A 176 150.17 12.86 59.21
CA GLU A 176 148.86 12.36 59.63
C GLU A 176 147.72 13.08 58.90
N THR A 177 147.81 14.40 58.77
CA THR A 177 146.80 15.20 58.04
C THR A 177 146.72 14.79 56.56
N LEU A 178 147.87 14.55 55.91
CA LEU A 178 147.95 14.08 54.52
C LEU A 178 147.40 12.67 54.33
N ALA A 179 147.62 11.77 55.29
CA ALA A 179 147.04 10.44 55.27
C ALA A 179 145.50 10.49 55.38
N GLN A 180 144.98 11.34 56.28
CA GLN A 180 143.53 11.56 56.42
C GLN A 180 142.92 12.11 55.13
N GLN A 181 143.58 13.11 54.51
CA GLN A 181 143.12 13.68 53.23
C GLN A 181 143.16 12.65 52.08
N ARG A 182 144.13 11.72 52.08
CA ARG A 182 144.16 10.64 51.08
C ARG A 182 142.98 9.69 51.22
N ILE A 183 142.62 9.32 52.46
CA ILE A 183 141.44 8.50 52.73
C ILE A 183 140.18 9.24 52.29
N GLU A 184 140.05 10.53 52.63
CA GLU A 184 138.91 11.36 52.22
C GLU A 184 138.81 11.49 50.69
N ILE A 185 139.94 11.61 49.97
CA ILE A 185 139.96 11.63 48.50
C ILE A 185 139.50 10.29 47.92
N GLU A 186 139.93 9.16 48.47
CA GLU A 186 139.48 7.83 48.02
C GLU A 186 137.98 7.62 48.29
N GLU A 187 137.47 8.07 49.45
CA GLU A 187 136.05 8.06 49.76
C GLU A 187 135.25 8.93 48.79
N LEU A 188 135.69 10.16 48.54
CA LEU A 188 135.05 11.06 47.57
C LEU A 188 135.12 10.52 46.14
N GLN A 189 136.21 9.86 45.74
CA GLN A 189 136.30 9.22 44.42
C GLN A 189 135.32 8.06 44.29
N THR A 190 135.14 7.28 45.36
CA THR A 190 134.13 6.21 45.43
C THR A 190 132.73 6.79 45.33
N GLU A 191 132.45 7.85 46.10
CA GLU A 191 131.16 8.55 46.07
C GLU A 191 130.87 9.19 44.71
N ILE A 192 131.87 9.79 44.05
CA ILE A 192 131.75 10.31 42.68
C ILE A 192 131.45 9.17 41.68
N GLY A 193 132.10 8.01 41.85
CA GLY A 193 131.82 6.82 41.03
C GLY A 193 130.38 6.36 41.19
N GLU A 194 129.90 6.23 42.42
CA GLU A 194 128.52 5.87 42.74
C GLU A 194 127.53 6.90 42.19
N LEU A 195 127.76 8.19 42.43
CA LEU A 195 126.94 9.28 41.90
C LEU A 195 126.93 9.33 40.38
N SER A 196 128.03 9.02 39.70
CA SER A 196 128.08 8.90 38.23
C SER A 196 127.17 7.78 37.76
N THR A 197 127.23 6.59 38.38
CA THR A 197 126.35 5.48 38.00
C THR A 197 124.87 5.77 38.29
N VAL A 198 124.57 6.48 39.37
CA VAL A 198 123.20 6.94 39.68
C VAL A 198 122.74 7.99 38.67
N THR A 199 123.63 8.87 38.23
CA THR A 199 123.34 9.89 37.21
C THR A 199 123.03 9.24 35.87
N ASP A 200 123.81 8.24 35.46
CA ASP A 200 123.59 7.52 34.20
C ASP A 200 122.27 6.74 34.23
N LYS A 201 122.00 6.02 35.33
CA LYS A 201 120.70 5.35 35.53
C LYS A 201 119.52 6.34 35.54
N SER A 202 119.70 7.52 36.12
CA SER A 202 118.66 8.56 36.15
C SER A 202 118.41 9.15 34.77
N LYS A 203 119.45 9.30 33.94
CA LYS A 203 119.31 9.73 32.54
C LYS A 203 118.61 8.67 31.69
N GLU A 204 119.00 7.41 31.81
CA GLU A 204 118.32 6.31 31.12
C GLU A 204 116.85 6.23 31.52
N LEU A 205 116.54 6.37 32.82
CA LEU A 205 115.17 6.41 33.31
C LEU A 205 114.40 7.64 32.77
N ALA A 206 115.03 8.80 32.72
CA ALA A 206 114.42 10.01 32.18
C ALA A 206 114.08 9.86 30.69
N GLN A 207 115.00 9.32 29.89
CA GLN A 207 114.78 9.05 28.47
C GLN A 207 113.65 8.04 28.26
N ALA A 208 113.65 6.93 29.01
CA ALA A 208 112.57 5.94 28.93
C ALA A 208 111.20 6.55 29.33
N LYS A 209 111.17 7.47 30.31
CA LYS A 209 109.95 8.20 30.67
C LYS A 209 109.51 9.17 29.59
N GLU A 210 110.44 9.85 28.94
CA GLU A 210 110.15 10.79 27.85
C GLU A 210 109.58 10.07 26.61
N GLU A 211 110.13 8.90 26.27
CA GLU A 211 109.58 8.01 25.23
C GLU A 211 108.15 7.56 25.60
N THR A 212 107.93 7.15 26.86
CA THR A 212 106.58 6.77 27.33
C THR A 212 105.61 7.94 27.26
N ILE A 213 106.04 9.15 27.60
CA ILE A 213 105.20 10.37 27.53
C ILE A 213 104.84 10.65 26.07
N ALA A 214 105.81 10.60 25.15
CA ALA A 214 105.55 10.81 23.72
C ALA A 214 104.54 9.80 23.18
N GLU A 215 104.64 8.52 23.55
CA GLU A 215 103.66 7.49 23.17
C GLU A 215 102.27 7.80 23.75
N LEU A 216 102.18 8.20 25.02
CA LEU A 216 100.92 8.56 25.66
C LEU A 216 100.29 9.83 25.06
N GLU A 217 101.10 10.79 24.61
CA GLU A 217 100.61 11.98 23.90
C GLU A 217 100.00 11.64 22.55
N VAL A 218 100.66 10.75 21.79
CA VAL A 218 100.10 10.23 20.53
C VAL A 218 98.80 9.48 20.78
N GLN A 219 98.75 8.59 21.79
CA GLN A 219 97.53 7.88 22.15
C GLN A 219 96.40 8.83 22.58
N ASN A 220 96.70 9.85 23.40
CA ASN A 220 95.72 10.85 23.81
C ASN A 220 95.20 11.66 22.62
N SER A 221 96.05 12.01 21.66
CA SER A 221 95.62 12.71 20.44
C SER A 221 94.65 11.86 19.62
N ALA A 222 94.96 10.57 19.43
CA ALA A 222 94.11 9.62 18.71
C ALA A 222 92.77 9.39 19.43
N LEU A 223 92.79 9.24 20.76
CA LEU A 223 91.57 9.12 21.56
C LEU A 223 90.72 10.39 21.50
N LYS A 224 91.34 11.57 21.51
CA LYS A 224 90.63 12.85 21.39
C LYS A 224 89.95 13.00 20.03
N GLU A 225 90.60 12.57 18.96
CA GLU A 225 90.00 12.50 17.63
C GLU A 225 88.84 11.49 17.56
N GLN A 226 89.00 10.31 18.16
CA GLN A 226 87.92 9.33 18.26
C GLN A 226 86.73 9.89 19.04
N ILE A 227 86.95 10.53 20.18
CA ILE A 227 85.91 11.19 20.98
C ILE A 227 85.17 12.23 20.13
N ASN A 228 85.88 13.14 19.45
CA ASN A 228 85.28 14.14 18.58
C ASN A 228 84.44 13.50 17.46
N SER A 229 84.90 12.40 16.88
CA SER A 229 84.16 11.67 15.84
C SER A 229 82.89 11.01 16.38
N MET A 230 82.97 10.42 17.58
CA MET A 230 81.84 9.79 18.25
C MET A 230 80.81 10.82 18.69
N GLU A 231 81.24 11.97 19.21
CA GLU A 231 80.36 13.08 19.57
C GLU A 231 79.58 13.60 18.36
N LYS A 232 80.25 13.81 17.23
CA LYS A 232 79.58 14.19 15.97
C LYS A 232 78.57 13.14 15.53
N ARG A 233 78.93 11.86 15.59
CA ARG A 233 78.03 10.76 15.22
C ARG A 233 76.84 10.64 16.18
N ILE A 234 77.04 10.86 17.48
CA ILE A 234 75.96 10.91 18.48
C ILE A 234 75.02 12.08 18.19
N GLN A 235 75.55 13.28 17.90
CA GLN A 235 74.72 14.43 17.54
C GLN A 235 73.90 14.15 16.28
N GLN A 236 74.51 13.62 15.22
CA GLN A 236 73.81 13.25 13.98
C GLN A 236 72.75 12.17 14.21
N MET A 237 73.05 11.13 15.00
CA MET A 237 72.04 10.11 15.32
C MET A 237 70.89 10.70 16.13
N ARG A 238 71.15 11.61 17.06
CA ARG A 238 70.11 12.31 17.84
C ARG A 238 69.20 13.14 16.95
N THR A 239 69.75 13.96 16.04
CA THR A 239 68.94 14.79 15.14
C THR A 239 68.12 13.94 14.18
N VAL A 240 68.74 12.98 13.49
CA VAL A 240 68.03 12.11 12.53
C VAL A 240 66.94 11.29 13.23
N SER A 241 67.19 10.83 14.46
CA SER A 241 66.19 10.09 15.22
C SER A 241 65.07 11.00 15.70
N ALA A 242 65.37 12.22 16.16
CA ALA A 242 64.36 13.22 16.54
C ALA A 242 63.45 13.58 15.36
N ASP A 243 64.03 13.95 14.21
CA ASP A 243 63.28 14.32 13.01
C ASP A 243 62.40 13.16 12.52
N LYS A 244 62.90 11.92 12.58
CA LYS A 244 62.13 10.74 12.19
C LYS A 244 60.95 10.50 13.14
N PHE A 245 61.15 10.63 14.45
CA PHE A 245 60.08 10.45 15.42
C PHE A 245 59.05 11.59 15.38
N GLU A 246 59.49 12.82 15.12
CA GLU A 246 58.61 13.98 14.92
C GLU A 246 57.73 13.78 13.68
N ALA A 247 58.33 13.46 12.53
CA ALA A 247 57.58 13.17 11.30
C ALA A 247 56.60 11.99 11.45
N GLN A 248 56.98 10.94 12.18
CA GLN A 248 56.07 9.83 12.49
C GLN A 248 54.92 10.26 13.41
N THR A 249 55.19 11.14 14.37
CA THR A 249 54.18 11.67 15.29
C THR A 249 53.19 12.54 14.52
N GLU A 250 53.66 13.46 13.67
CA GLU A 250 52.81 14.30 12.82
C GLU A 250 51.95 13.44 11.87
N GLN A 251 52.52 12.40 11.26
CA GLN A 251 51.77 11.49 10.39
C GLN A 251 50.67 10.74 11.15
N LEU A 252 50.98 10.26 12.36
CA LEU A 252 50.00 9.58 13.21
C LEU A 252 48.91 10.54 13.69
N GLU A 253 49.25 11.77 14.07
CA GLU A 253 48.28 12.80 14.45
C GLU A 253 47.34 13.16 13.30
N ALA A 254 47.86 13.35 12.09
CA ALA A 254 47.06 13.60 10.90
C ALA A 254 46.10 12.43 10.60
N THR A 255 46.58 11.20 10.72
CA THR A 255 45.76 10.00 10.52
C THR A 255 44.68 9.89 11.60
N LEU A 256 45.03 10.14 12.87
CA LEU A 256 44.09 10.13 13.98
C LEU A 256 42.99 11.19 13.79
N GLN A 257 43.35 12.39 13.34
CA GLN A 257 42.40 13.45 13.06
C GLN A 257 41.44 13.08 11.93
N HIS A 258 41.96 12.49 10.84
CA HIS A 258 41.13 12.01 9.74
C HIS A 258 40.16 10.91 10.19
N GLU A 259 40.63 9.93 10.96
CA GLU A 259 39.77 8.86 11.47
C GLU A 259 38.73 9.36 12.48
N ARG A 260 39.04 10.40 13.28
CA ARG A 260 38.05 11.07 14.13
C ARG A 260 36.96 11.75 13.30
N GLN A 261 37.34 12.53 12.29
CA GLN A 261 36.36 13.16 11.39
C GLN A 261 35.49 12.12 10.69
N ARG A 262 36.08 11.02 10.25
CA ARG A 262 35.35 9.90 9.65
C ARG A 262 34.39 9.23 10.63
N ALA A 263 34.77 9.10 11.89
CA ALA A 263 33.89 8.56 12.94
C ALA A 263 32.71 9.51 13.18
N ASP A 264 32.94 10.82 13.28
CA ASP A 264 31.88 11.83 13.43
C ASP A 264 30.90 11.80 12.25
N ASP A 265 31.41 11.76 11.01
CA ASP A 265 30.58 11.66 9.80
C ASP A 265 29.73 10.37 9.79
N LEU A 266 30.30 9.25 10.24
CA LEU A 266 29.58 7.98 10.33
C LEU A 266 28.51 8.02 11.42
N GLU A 267 28.76 8.67 12.54
CA GLU A 267 27.77 8.86 13.61
C GLU A 267 26.59 9.71 13.13
N VAL A 268 26.86 10.80 12.39
CA VAL A 268 25.81 11.61 11.76
C VAL A 268 24.99 10.77 10.79
N ARG A 269 25.63 10.03 9.88
CA ARG A 269 24.92 9.14 8.93
C ARG A 269 24.11 8.05 9.62
N LEU A 270 24.62 7.49 10.72
CA LEU A 270 23.90 6.50 11.52
C LEU A 270 22.64 7.10 12.16
N SER A 271 22.75 8.33 12.69
CA SER A 271 21.63 9.07 13.26
C SER A 271 20.56 9.40 12.21
N GLU A 272 20.97 9.87 11.03
CA GLU A 272 20.08 10.14 9.90
C GLU A 272 19.39 8.86 9.41
N ALA A 273 20.13 7.77 9.24
CA ALA A 273 19.59 6.48 8.84
C ALA A 273 18.59 5.94 9.87
N SER A 274 18.91 6.07 11.16
CA SER A 274 18.01 5.66 12.25
C SER A 274 16.71 6.47 12.27
N THR A 275 16.82 7.79 12.04
CA THR A 275 15.66 8.68 11.91
C THR A 275 14.80 8.31 10.70
N ALA A 276 15.43 8.07 9.54
CA ALA A 276 14.72 7.64 8.33
C ALA A 276 14.01 6.29 8.53
N ILE A 277 14.66 5.32 9.18
CA ILE A 277 14.06 4.02 9.51
C ILE A 277 12.83 4.19 10.41
N ASN A 278 12.91 5.03 11.45
CA ASN A 278 11.78 5.30 12.33
C ASN A 278 10.61 5.96 11.58
N ASN A 279 10.90 6.92 10.69
CA ASN A 279 9.89 7.55 9.85
C ASN A 279 9.22 6.54 8.90
N TYR A 280 10.00 5.68 8.26
CA TYR A 280 9.44 4.61 7.41
C TYR A 280 8.61 3.61 8.21
N LYS A 281 9.04 3.26 9.42
CA LYS A 281 8.30 2.37 10.31
C LYS A 281 6.93 2.95 10.67
N GLU A 282 6.86 4.23 11.01
CA GLU A 282 5.59 4.90 11.31
C GLU A 282 4.71 5.03 10.07
N ALA A 283 5.28 5.35 8.90
CA ALA A 283 4.55 5.42 7.65
C ALA A 283 3.97 4.05 7.24
N ILE A 284 4.71 2.95 7.45
CA ILE A 284 4.23 1.59 7.23
C ILE A 284 3.05 1.29 8.16
N LYS A 285 3.17 1.59 9.44
CA LYS A 285 2.10 1.40 10.42
C LYS A 285 0.82 2.15 10.03
N GLN A 286 0.94 3.42 9.63
CA GLN A 286 -0.20 4.20 9.14
C GLN A 286 -0.85 3.60 7.88
N LYS A 287 -0.02 3.08 6.95
CA LYS A 287 -0.54 2.39 5.76
C LYS A 287 -1.24 1.08 6.12
N ASP A 288 -0.73 0.31 7.07
CA ASP A 288 -1.36 -0.93 7.54
C ASP A 288 -2.73 -0.63 8.19
N GLU A 289 -2.80 0.39 9.05
CA GLU A 289 -4.07 0.86 9.63
C GLU A 289 -5.08 1.28 8.56
N SER A 290 -4.63 1.99 7.52
CA SER A 290 -5.48 2.36 6.38
C SER A 290 -5.93 1.14 5.56
N ILE A 291 -5.07 0.14 5.37
CA ILE A 291 -5.42 -1.10 4.67
C ILE A 291 -6.49 -1.86 5.45
N ASP A 292 -6.36 -1.95 6.77
CA ASP A 292 -7.34 -2.63 7.61
C ASP A 292 -8.70 -1.92 7.61
N GLN A 293 -8.71 -0.58 7.63
CA GLN A 293 -9.94 0.19 7.46
C GLN A 293 -10.59 -0.06 6.09
N LEU A 294 -9.81 -0.02 5.00
CA LEU A 294 -10.31 -0.32 3.65
C LEU A 294 -10.87 -1.75 3.54
N ARG A 295 -10.25 -2.73 4.20
CA ARG A 295 -10.76 -4.11 4.25
C ARG A 295 -12.10 -4.19 4.98
N LYS A 296 -12.27 -3.44 6.07
CA LYS A 296 -13.53 -3.36 6.82
C LYS A 296 -14.62 -2.74 5.95
N ASP A 297 -14.33 -1.61 5.31
CA ASP A 297 -15.26 -0.90 4.43
C ASP A 297 -15.66 -1.77 3.22
N LEU A 298 -14.71 -2.49 2.63
CA LEU A 298 -14.98 -3.45 1.55
C LEU A 298 -15.94 -4.56 1.99
N THR A 299 -15.75 -5.07 3.20
CA THR A 299 -16.59 -6.13 3.76
C THR A 299 -18.01 -5.63 4.03
N GLU A 300 -18.15 -4.40 4.55
CA GLU A 300 -19.44 -3.75 4.75
C GLU A 300 -20.15 -3.42 3.42
N MET A 301 -19.41 -2.92 2.42
CA MET A 301 -20.00 -2.70 1.09
C MET A 301 -20.47 -4.01 0.46
N LYS A 302 -19.69 -5.09 0.57
CA LYS A 302 -20.10 -6.42 0.07
C LYS A 302 -21.39 -6.90 0.74
N SER A 303 -21.55 -6.70 2.05
CA SER A 303 -22.78 -7.09 2.76
C SER A 303 -23.97 -6.20 2.36
N LYS A 304 -23.77 -4.89 2.18
CA LYS A 304 -24.79 -3.98 1.65
C LYS A 304 -25.23 -4.36 0.23
N ILE A 305 -24.28 -4.72 -0.64
CA ILE A 305 -24.59 -5.20 -2.00
C ILE A 305 -25.38 -6.51 -1.96
N ALA A 306 -24.96 -7.47 -1.14
CA ALA A 306 -25.67 -8.75 -1.00
C ALA A 306 -27.11 -8.55 -0.53
N THR A 307 -27.31 -7.71 0.50
CA THR A 307 -28.67 -7.39 1.01
C THR A 307 -29.52 -6.59 0.03
N ALA A 308 -28.91 -5.68 -0.75
CA ALA A 308 -29.63 -4.98 -1.82
C ALA A 308 -30.04 -5.93 -2.96
N SER A 309 -29.15 -6.86 -3.33
CA SER A 309 -29.45 -7.88 -4.35
C SER A 309 -30.60 -8.77 -3.92
N THR A 310 -30.59 -9.30 -2.69
CA THR A 310 -31.67 -10.16 -2.20
C THR A 310 -33.00 -9.42 -2.11
N LYS A 311 -33.01 -8.15 -1.68
CA LYS A 311 -34.21 -7.31 -1.71
C LYS A 311 -34.74 -7.09 -3.12
N LYS A 312 -33.84 -6.80 -4.07
CA LYS A 312 -34.20 -6.62 -5.48
C LYS A 312 -34.81 -7.90 -6.05
N ASP A 313 -34.19 -9.05 -5.81
CA ASP A 313 -34.68 -10.34 -6.31
C ASP A 313 -36.05 -10.70 -5.72
N ALA A 314 -36.26 -10.42 -4.42
CA ALA A 314 -37.55 -10.60 -3.77
C ALA A 314 -38.64 -9.68 -4.37
N GLU A 315 -38.31 -8.42 -4.65
CA GLU A 315 -39.24 -7.45 -5.25
C GLU A 315 -39.56 -7.80 -6.71
N VAL A 316 -38.57 -8.22 -7.49
CA VAL A 316 -38.77 -8.71 -8.85
C VAL A 316 -39.70 -9.92 -8.86
N LYS A 317 -39.50 -10.88 -7.93
CA LYS A 317 -40.39 -12.02 -7.80
C LYS A 317 -41.81 -11.60 -7.44
N ARG A 318 -41.97 -10.70 -6.46
CA ARG A 318 -43.28 -10.14 -6.05
C ARG A 318 -44.01 -9.49 -7.23
N LEU A 319 -43.33 -8.63 -7.98
CA LEU A 319 -43.89 -7.95 -9.16
C LEU A 319 -44.22 -8.94 -10.28
N SER A 320 -43.40 -9.96 -10.49
CA SER A 320 -43.68 -11.01 -11.48
C SER A 320 -44.92 -11.84 -11.11
N ASP A 321 -45.09 -12.17 -9.82
CA ASP A 321 -46.27 -12.89 -9.33
C ASP A 321 -47.54 -12.02 -9.44
N GLU A 322 -47.43 -10.72 -9.13
CA GLU A 322 -48.52 -9.75 -9.28
C GLU A 322 -48.93 -9.55 -10.75
N LEU A 323 -47.95 -9.46 -11.65
CA LEU A 323 -48.18 -9.35 -13.10
C LEU A 323 -48.91 -10.59 -13.63
N ARG A 324 -48.48 -11.79 -13.22
CA ARG A 324 -49.14 -13.05 -13.61
C ARG A 324 -50.58 -13.14 -13.08
N ALA A 325 -50.83 -12.65 -11.87
CA ALA A 325 -52.18 -12.58 -11.31
C ALA A 325 -53.08 -11.61 -12.11
N LEU A 326 -52.55 -10.45 -12.48
CA LEU A 326 -53.23 -9.48 -13.33
C LEU A 326 -53.50 -10.03 -14.74
N GLU A 327 -52.55 -10.74 -15.35
CA GLU A 327 -52.76 -11.41 -16.64
C GLU A 327 -53.89 -12.43 -16.59
N HIS A 328 -53.97 -13.22 -15.51
CA HIS A 328 -55.09 -14.13 -15.28
C HIS A 328 -56.42 -13.38 -15.15
N GLN A 329 -56.47 -12.32 -14.33
CA GLN A 329 -57.68 -11.50 -14.17
C GLN A 329 -58.12 -10.85 -15.49
N LEU A 330 -57.17 -10.36 -16.29
CA LEU A 330 -57.43 -9.78 -17.61
C LEU A 330 -58.01 -10.83 -18.56
N THR A 331 -57.45 -12.03 -18.55
CA THR A 331 -57.93 -13.16 -19.37
C THR A 331 -59.36 -13.54 -18.97
N ASP A 332 -59.64 -13.65 -17.67
CA ASP A 332 -60.99 -13.97 -17.17
C ASP A 332 -62.01 -12.87 -17.50
N THR A 333 -61.60 -11.61 -17.40
CA THR A 333 -62.43 -10.46 -17.79
C THR A 333 -62.72 -10.49 -19.29
N THR A 334 -61.71 -10.75 -20.12
CA THR A 334 -61.84 -10.87 -21.58
C THR A 334 -62.82 -11.99 -21.95
N ASN A 335 -62.67 -13.17 -21.34
CA ASN A 335 -63.60 -14.29 -21.54
C ASN A 335 -65.04 -13.95 -21.11
N THR A 336 -65.19 -13.15 -20.05
CA THR A 336 -66.51 -12.70 -19.57
C THR A 336 -67.15 -11.71 -20.54
N ILE A 337 -66.36 -10.80 -21.12
CA ILE A 337 -66.81 -9.88 -22.16
C ILE A 337 -67.26 -10.66 -23.40
N GLU A 338 -66.45 -11.60 -23.92
CA GLU A 338 -66.85 -12.42 -25.08
C GLU A 338 -68.16 -13.18 -24.85
N ARG A 339 -68.37 -13.75 -23.66
CA ARG A 339 -69.63 -14.43 -23.31
C ARG A 339 -70.80 -13.45 -23.29
N SER A 340 -70.58 -12.24 -22.78
CA SER A 340 -71.59 -11.19 -22.72
C SER A 340 -71.94 -10.69 -24.12
N GLU A 341 -70.96 -10.49 -25.00
CA GLU A 341 -71.15 -10.13 -26.40
C GLU A 341 -71.98 -11.18 -27.15
N LYS A 342 -71.63 -12.47 -27.02
CA LYS A 342 -72.43 -13.57 -27.58
C LYS A 342 -73.87 -13.58 -27.05
N LYS A 343 -74.06 -13.25 -25.77
CA LYS A 343 -75.41 -13.17 -25.18
C LYS A 343 -76.19 -11.97 -25.73
N ILE A 344 -75.55 -10.83 -25.93
CA ILE A 344 -76.15 -9.64 -26.55
C ILE A 344 -76.54 -9.93 -28.01
N GLU A 345 -75.68 -10.62 -28.76
CA GLU A 345 -75.97 -11.03 -30.14
C GLU A 345 -77.20 -11.96 -30.20
N SER A 346 -77.24 -12.98 -29.35
CA SER A 346 -78.40 -13.88 -29.22
C SER A 346 -79.69 -13.10 -28.89
N LEU A 347 -79.64 -12.20 -27.91
CA LEU A 347 -80.80 -11.38 -27.53
C LEU A 347 -81.22 -10.41 -28.64
N SER A 348 -80.27 -9.87 -29.41
CA SER A 348 -80.55 -9.00 -30.54
C SER A 348 -81.26 -9.76 -31.66
N ASN A 349 -80.82 -10.99 -31.95
CA ASN A 349 -81.50 -11.86 -32.91
C ASN A 349 -82.92 -12.23 -32.45
N GLU A 350 -83.09 -12.62 -31.18
CA GLU A 350 -84.42 -12.87 -30.60
C GLU A 350 -85.33 -11.64 -30.69
N LEU A 351 -84.80 -10.43 -30.43
CA LEU A 351 -85.54 -9.18 -30.55
C LEU A 351 -85.95 -8.90 -32.01
N GLN A 352 -85.06 -9.17 -32.96
CA GLN A 352 -85.35 -9.00 -34.39
C GLN A 352 -86.46 -9.97 -34.82
N GLU A 353 -86.38 -11.25 -34.46
CA GLU A 353 -87.44 -12.23 -34.76
C GLU A 353 -88.79 -11.81 -34.17
N LYS A 354 -88.81 -11.28 -32.93
CA LYS A 354 -90.04 -10.76 -32.32
C LYS A 354 -90.56 -9.52 -33.04
N THR A 355 -89.68 -8.66 -33.52
CA THR A 355 -90.04 -7.47 -34.30
C THR A 355 -90.67 -7.87 -35.64
N ASP A 356 -90.07 -8.83 -36.34
CA ASP A 356 -90.59 -9.34 -37.61
C ASP A 356 -91.95 -10.02 -37.42
N LEU A 357 -92.12 -10.79 -36.33
CA LEU A 357 -93.40 -11.40 -35.98
C LEU A 357 -94.47 -10.33 -35.68
N LEU A 358 -94.10 -9.26 -34.96
CA LEU A 358 -95.00 -8.14 -34.69
C LEU A 358 -95.44 -7.46 -35.98
N ASN A 359 -94.50 -7.17 -36.89
CA ASN A 359 -94.82 -6.58 -38.19
C ASN A 359 -95.77 -7.46 -39.00
N SER A 360 -95.53 -8.77 -39.06
CA SER A 360 -96.42 -9.72 -39.74
C SER A 360 -97.83 -9.74 -39.11
N ARG A 361 -97.93 -9.68 -37.78
CA ARG A 361 -99.23 -9.58 -37.11
C ARG A 361 -99.93 -8.25 -37.35
N GLU A 362 -99.19 -7.15 -37.43
CA GLU A 362 -99.73 -5.84 -37.78
C GLU A 362 -100.32 -5.84 -39.20
N GLU A 363 -99.61 -6.43 -40.16
CA GLU A 363 -100.10 -6.63 -41.54
C GLU A 363 -101.38 -7.49 -41.57
N GLU A 364 -101.42 -8.59 -40.82
CA GLU A 364 -102.61 -9.44 -40.70
C GLU A 364 -103.80 -8.67 -40.10
N ILE A 365 -103.56 -7.88 -39.06
CA ILE A 365 -104.59 -7.01 -38.45
C ILE A 365 -105.10 -5.99 -39.47
N GLN A 366 -104.22 -5.36 -40.26
CA GLN A 366 -104.64 -4.42 -41.31
C GLN A 366 -105.48 -5.11 -42.39
N ALA A 367 -105.07 -6.30 -42.86
CA ALA A 367 -105.84 -7.08 -43.83
C ALA A 367 -107.22 -7.48 -43.28
N LEU A 368 -107.29 -7.89 -42.01
CA LEU A 368 -108.55 -8.18 -41.33
C LEU A 368 -109.42 -6.94 -41.19
N ARG A 369 -108.85 -5.77 -40.86
CA ARG A 369 -109.58 -4.49 -40.81
C ARG A 369 -110.18 -4.12 -42.16
N HIS A 370 -109.43 -4.28 -43.25
CA HIS A 370 -109.95 -4.06 -44.60
C HIS A 370 -111.10 -5.01 -44.93
N LYS A 371 -110.94 -6.32 -44.69
CA LYS A 371 -112.04 -7.29 -44.86
C LYS A 371 -113.27 -6.94 -44.03
N MET A 372 -113.08 -6.47 -42.79
CA MET A 372 -114.17 -6.03 -41.93
C MET A 372 -114.90 -4.82 -42.50
N ALA A 373 -114.16 -3.84 -43.05
CA ALA A 373 -114.73 -2.68 -43.71
C ALA A 373 -115.54 -3.07 -44.95
N ASP A 374 -115.00 -3.94 -45.81
CA ASP A 374 -115.69 -4.43 -47.01
C ASP A 374 -116.98 -5.18 -46.65
N VAL A 375 -116.94 -6.02 -45.61
CA VAL A 375 -118.12 -6.72 -45.09
C VAL A 375 -119.13 -5.71 -44.54
N GLN A 376 -118.69 -4.67 -43.84
CA GLN A 376 -119.57 -3.64 -43.30
C GLN A 376 -120.24 -2.83 -44.41
N ASP A 377 -119.52 -2.48 -45.48
CA ASP A 377 -120.07 -1.82 -46.65
C ASP A 377 -121.06 -2.72 -47.39
N THR A 378 -120.73 -4.01 -47.54
CA THR A 378 -121.63 -5.01 -48.14
C THR A 378 -122.92 -5.13 -47.32
N ILE A 379 -122.83 -5.33 -46.01
CA ILE A 379 -124.00 -5.40 -45.10
C ILE A 379 -124.82 -4.11 -45.20
N SER A 380 -124.18 -2.95 -45.25
CA SER A 380 -124.89 -1.67 -45.35
C SER A 380 -125.64 -1.55 -46.68
N SER A 381 -125.04 -1.98 -47.78
CA SER A 381 -125.68 -2.00 -49.10
C SER A 381 -126.83 -3.01 -49.16
N GLU A 382 -126.64 -4.23 -48.67
CA GLU A 382 -127.69 -5.26 -48.59
C GLU A 382 -128.85 -4.78 -47.73
N LYS A 383 -128.57 -4.20 -46.56
CA LYS A 383 -129.58 -3.60 -45.70
C LYS A 383 -130.39 -2.54 -46.45
N SER A 384 -129.75 -1.63 -47.17
CA SER A 384 -130.45 -0.61 -47.97
C SER A 384 -131.33 -1.22 -49.07
N THR A 385 -130.86 -2.28 -49.73
CA THR A 385 -131.65 -2.99 -50.75
C THR A 385 -132.84 -3.74 -50.14
N LEU A 386 -132.65 -4.40 -49.00
CA LEU A 386 -133.71 -5.08 -48.27
C LEU A 386 -134.75 -4.08 -47.74
N GLU A 387 -134.33 -2.95 -47.18
CA GLU A 387 -135.23 -1.87 -46.76
C GLU A 387 -136.07 -1.35 -47.94
N SER A 388 -135.44 -1.16 -49.10
CA SER A 388 -136.16 -0.76 -50.33
C SER A 388 -137.17 -1.82 -50.76
N ARG A 389 -136.78 -3.11 -50.75
CA ARG A 389 -137.64 -4.25 -51.07
C ARG A 389 -138.82 -4.40 -50.11
N VAL A 390 -138.58 -4.19 -48.81
CA VAL A 390 -139.63 -4.21 -47.79
C VAL A 390 -140.62 -3.07 -48.02
N ASN A 391 -140.14 -1.86 -48.34
CA ASN A 391 -141.01 -0.73 -48.65
C ASN A 391 -141.84 -0.97 -49.93
N GLU A 392 -141.24 -1.56 -50.96
CA GLU A 392 -141.94 -1.99 -52.18
C GLU A 392 -143.03 -3.03 -51.87
N LEU A 393 -142.70 -4.08 -51.11
CA LEU A 393 -143.66 -5.11 -50.69
C LEU A 393 -144.78 -4.55 -49.80
N LEU A 394 -144.50 -3.57 -48.94
CA LEU A 394 -145.51 -2.90 -48.14
C LEU A 394 -146.48 -2.09 -49.00
N LYS A 395 -145.96 -1.43 -50.04
CA LYS A 395 -146.77 -0.72 -51.03
C LYS A 395 -147.66 -1.69 -51.82
N ASP A 396 -147.08 -2.77 -52.35
CA ASP A 396 -147.81 -3.83 -53.05
C ASP A 396 -148.90 -4.44 -52.15
N LYS A 397 -148.57 -4.71 -50.88
CA LYS A 397 -149.53 -5.20 -49.89
C LYS A 397 -150.69 -4.22 -49.71
N ALA A 398 -150.42 -2.93 -49.56
CA ALA A 398 -151.46 -1.91 -49.41
C ALA A 398 -152.35 -1.82 -50.66
N GLU A 399 -151.77 -1.90 -51.86
CA GLU A 399 -152.51 -1.92 -53.13
C GLU A 399 -153.41 -3.16 -53.21
N ARG A 400 -152.91 -4.35 -52.84
CA ARG A 400 -153.69 -5.59 -52.78
C ARG A 400 -154.78 -5.57 -51.72
N GLU A 401 -154.53 -4.99 -50.55
CA GLU A 401 -155.56 -4.80 -49.51
C GLU A 401 -156.67 -3.86 -50.00
N ALA A 402 -156.34 -2.80 -50.74
CA ALA A 402 -157.32 -1.93 -51.37
C ALA A 402 -158.15 -2.68 -52.42
N GLU A 403 -157.51 -3.47 -53.30
CA GLU A 403 -158.18 -4.32 -54.28
C GLU A 403 -159.14 -5.33 -53.61
N ILE A 404 -158.69 -6.00 -52.54
CA ILE A 404 -159.52 -6.93 -51.75
C ILE A 404 -160.73 -6.20 -51.15
N ASN A 405 -160.55 -4.98 -50.63
CA ASN A 405 -161.65 -4.22 -50.07
C ASN A 405 -162.67 -3.81 -51.13
N GLU A 406 -162.22 -3.44 -52.33
CA GLU A 406 -163.10 -3.13 -53.45
C GLU A 406 -163.86 -4.38 -53.92
N LEU A 407 -163.17 -5.53 -54.05
CA LEU A 407 -163.80 -6.82 -54.35
C LEU A 407 -164.82 -7.22 -53.28
N LYS A 408 -164.52 -7.02 -51.99
CA LYS A 408 -165.48 -7.25 -50.89
C LYS A 408 -166.71 -6.35 -51.02
N ARG A 409 -166.53 -5.09 -51.44
CA ARG A 409 -167.64 -4.17 -51.67
C ARG A 409 -168.50 -4.65 -52.84
N ALA A 410 -167.88 -5.03 -53.95
CA ALA A 410 -168.56 -5.60 -55.11
C ALA A 410 -169.34 -6.89 -54.76
N ILE A 411 -168.76 -7.78 -53.92
CA ILE A 411 -169.44 -8.97 -53.42
C ILE A 411 -170.66 -8.60 -52.55
N ARG A 412 -170.58 -7.57 -51.70
CA ARG A 412 -171.74 -7.11 -50.92
C ARG A 412 -172.84 -6.58 -51.84
N GLU A 413 -172.50 -5.73 -52.82
CA GLU A 413 -173.45 -5.21 -53.80
C GLU A 413 -174.09 -6.34 -54.62
N LEU A 414 -173.33 -7.36 -55.02
CA LEU A 414 -173.86 -8.55 -55.69
C LEU A 414 -174.77 -9.38 -54.79
N ASN A 415 -174.42 -9.56 -53.51
CA ASN A 415 -175.26 -10.28 -52.57
C ASN A 415 -176.56 -9.54 -52.24
N GLU A 416 -176.53 -8.21 -52.12
CA GLU A 416 -177.74 -7.40 -51.95
C GLU A 416 -178.64 -7.52 -53.18
N ASN A 417 -178.08 -7.44 -54.39
CA ASN A 417 -178.80 -7.69 -55.63
C ASN A 417 -179.38 -9.11 -55.68
N LEU A 418 -178.61 -10.12 -55.25
CA LEU A 418 -179.06 -11.50 -55.21
C LEU A 418 -180.25 -11.65 -54.24
N GLN A 419 -180.16 -11.09 -53.04
CA GLN A 419 -181.25 -11.11 -52.06
C GLN A 419 -182.51 -10.40 -52.57
N GLU A 420 -182.35 -9.28 -53.27
CA GLU A 420 -183.48 -8.58 -53.90
C GLU A 420 -184.11 -9.45 -54.99
N LYS A 421 -183.29 -10.14 -55.81
CA LYS A 421 -183.78 -11.11 -56.80
C LYS A 421 -184.48 -12.30 -56.13
N GLU A 422 -183.93 -12.86 -55.07
CA GLU A 422 -184.56 -13.93 -54.28
C GLU A 422 -185.91 -13.48 -53.70
N LYS A 423 -186.01 -12.25 -53.19
CA LYS A 423 -187.27 -11.68 -52.72
C LYS A 423 -188.29 -11.54 -53.85
N THR A 424 -187.88 -11.05 -55.02
CA THR A 424 -188.78 -11.00 -56.18
C THR A 424 -189.21 -12.39 -56.63
N ILE A 425 -188.33 -13.40 -56.57
CA ILE A 425 -188.69 -14.79 -56.87
C ILE A 425 -189.70 -15.33 -55.85
N ALA A 426 -189.54 -15.04 -54.56
CA ALA A 426 -190.48 -15.44 -53.52
C ALA A 426 -191.87 -14.77 -53.69
N GLU A 427 -191.89 -13.49 -54.07
CA GLU A 427 -193.13 -12.78 -54.41
C GLU A 427 -193.80 -13.39 -55.64
N ILE A 428 -193.03 -13.69 -56.70
CA ILE A 428 -193.52 -14.40 -57.89
C ILE A 428 -194.10 -15.76 -57.52
N ALA A 429 -193.40 -16.54 -56.69
CA ALA A 429 -193.86 -17.86 -56.24
C ALA A 429 -195.20 -17.77 -55.49
N LYS A 430 -195.37 -16.76 -54.65
CA LYS A 430 -196.63 -16.52 -53.92
C LYS A 430 -197.76 -16.10 -54.86
N THR A 431 -197.49 -15.25 -55.85
CA THR A 431 -198.50 -14.94 -56.88
C THR A 431 -198.85 -16.16 -57.73
N GLN A 432 -197.87 -17.04 -57.98
CA GLN A 432 -198.10 -18.26 -58.72
C GLN A 432 -199.00 -19.22 -57.94
N GLU A 433 -198.78 -19.37 -56.63
CA GLU A 433 -199.65 -20.16 -55.73
C GLU A 433 -201.11 -19.67 -55.76
N VAL A 434 -201.34 -18.35 -55.69
CA VAL A 434 -202.69 -17.78 -55.81
C VAL A 434 -203.31 -18.06 -57.18
N ILE A 435 -202.54 -17.96 -58.26
CA ILE A 435 -203.02 -18.29 -59.61
C ILE A 435 -203.38 -19.78 -59.73
N GLU A 436 -202.64 -20.67 -59.07
CA GLU A 436 -202.94 -22.10 -59.05
C GLU A 436 -204.23 -22.40 -58.27
N GLU A 437 -204.44 -21.72 -57.14
CA GLU A 437 -205.66 -21.81 -56.34
C GLU A 437 -206.89 -21.29 -57.12
N ASP A 438 -206.79 -20.11 -57.75
CA ASP A 438 -207.83 -19.55 -58.64
C ASP A 438 -208.15 -20.49 -59.81
N ARG A 439 -207.12 -21.12 -60.40
CA ARG A 439 -207.31 -22.09 -61.49
C ARG A 439 -208.10 -23.31 -61.02
N ASP A 440 -207.79 -23.85 -59.86
CA ASP A 440 -208.45 -25.03 -59.31
C ASP A 440 -209.91 -24.72 -58.95
N GLU A 441 -210.21 -23.54 -58.40
CA GLU A 441 -211.59 -23.07 -58.17
C GLU A 441 -212.39 -22.96 -59.47
N VAL A 442 -211.82 -22.32 -60.50
CA VAL A 442 -212.46 -22.22 -61.84
C VAL A 442 -212.69 -23.61 -62.44
N GLN A 443 -211.78 -24.55 -62.18
CA GLN A 443 -211.88 -25.91 -62.69
C GLN A 443 -212.99 -26.71 -62.00
N GLU A 444 -213.17 -26.56 -60.69
CA GLU A 444 -214.33 -27.12 -59.98
C GLU A 444 -215.66 -26.51 -60.45
N GLU A 445 -215.68 -25.20 -60.70
CA GLU A 445 -216.88 -24.50 -61.17
C GLU A 445 -217.29 -24.97 -62.58
N ARG A 446 -216.31 -25.14 -63.47
CA ARG A 446 -216.49 -25.78 -64.79
C ARG A 446 -217.10 -27.18 -64.66
N ASP A 447 -216.59 -28.01 -63.76
CA ASP A 447 -217.06 -29.40 -63.60
C ASP A 447 -218.49 -29.46 -63.04
N LYS A 448 -218.84 -28.57 -62.10
CA LYS A 448 -220.23 -28.40 -61.64
C LYS A 448 -221.16 -27.98 -62.79
N LEU A 449 -220.74 -27.01 -63.60
CA LEU A 449 -221.53 -26.56 -64.75
C LEU A 449 -221.70 -27.66 -65.80
N LEU A 450 -220.67 -28.47 -66.06
CA LEU A 450 -220.76 -29.65 -66.94
C LEU A 450 -221.82 -30.65 -66.46
N VAL A 451 -221.83 -31.00 -65.17
CA VAL A 451 -222.84 -31.89 -64.58
C VAL A 451 -224.25 -31.31 -64.71
N GLN A 452 -224.41 -30.01 -64.47
CA GLN A 452 -225.70 -29.32 -64.65
C GLN A 452 -226.18 -29.36 -66.11
N LEU A 453 -225.25 -29.18 -67.06
CA LEU A 453 -225.54 -29.20 -68.49
C LEU A 453 -225.96 -30.61 -68.96
N GLU A 454 -225.29 -31.66 -68.48
CA GLU A 454 -225.64 -33.06 -68.74
C GLU A 454 -227.06 -33.39 -68.22
N THR A 455 -227.40 -32.89 -67.03
CA THR A 455 -228.71 -33.08 -66.39
C THR A 455 -229.83 -32.32 -67.12
N LEU A 456 -229.54 -31.11 -67.61
CA LEU A 456 -230.48 -30.35 -68.45
C LEU A 456 -230.71 -31.04 -69.80
N LYS A 457 -229.65 -31.60 -70.40
CA LYS A 457 -229.74 -32.39 -71.63
C LYS A 457 -230.67 -33.60 -71.49
N SER A 458 -230.59 -34.34 -70.38
CA SER A 458 -231.46 -35.50 -70.15
C SER A 458 -232.94 -35.08 -70.01
N LYS A 459 -233.21 -34.00 -69.27
CA LYS A 459 -234.56 -33.43 -69.12
C LYS A 459 -235.15 -32.93 -70.44
N LEU A 460 -234.33 -32.36 -71.32
CA LEU A 460 -234.76 -31.91 -72.64
C LEU A 460 -235.20 -33.10 -73.51
N ASN A 461 -234.39 -34.15 -73.56
CA ASN A 461 -234.68 -35.39 -74.28
C ASN A 461 -235.98 -36.07 -73.81
N GLU A 462 -236.26 -36.01 -72.50
CA GLU A 462 -237.51 -36.53 -71.93
C GLU A 462 -238.73 -35.70 -72.37
N ARG A 463 -238.59 -34.37 -72.46
CA ARG A 463 -239.65 -33.48 -72.91
C ARG A 463 -239.94 -33.64 -74.40
N GLU A 464 -238.92 -33.84 -75.24
CA GLU A 464 -239.10 -34.09 -76.68
C GLU A 464 -239.94 -35.36 -76.92
N LYS A 465 -239.66 -36.46 -76.21
CA LYS A 465 -240.48 -37.68 -76.27
C LYS A 465 -241.94 -37.47 -75.87
N MET A 466 -242.19 -36.61 -74.86
CA MET A 466 -243.56 -36.27 -74.44
C MET A 466 -244.33 -35.44 -75.48
N VAL A 467 -243.64 -34.62 -76.27
CA VAL A 467 -244.26 -33.84 -77.35
C VAL A 467 -244.67 -34.75 -78.52
N GLU A 468 -243.82 -35.68 -78.95
CA GLU A 468 -244.15 -36.66 -80.00
C GLU A 468 -245.39 -37.49 -79.65
N GLN A 469 -245.51 -37.93 -78.38
CA GLN A 469 -246.68 -38.69 -77.94
C GLN A 469 -247.98 -37.87 -78.02
N LYS A 470 -247.93 -36.56 -77.69
CA LYS A 470 -249.09 -35.68 -77.77
C LYS A 470 -249.53 -35.40 -79.21
N GLU A 471 -248.59 -35.23 -80.15
CA GLU A 471 -248.91 -35.04 -81.56
C GLU A 471 -249.60 -36.27 -82.19
N GLY A 472 -249.23 -37.49 -81.77
CA GLY A 472 -249.90 -38.72 -82.20
C GLY A 472 -251.37 -38.80 -81.79
N LEU A 473 -251.70 -38.32 -80.58
CA LEU A 473 -253.07 -38.28 -80.05
C LEU A 473 -253.97 -37.28 -80.80
N VAL A 474 -253.44 -36.14 -81.24
CA VAL A 474 -254.21 -35.14 -81.98
C VAL A 474 -254.60 -35.63 -83.37
N LYS A 475 -253.72 -36.39 -84.04
CA LYS A 475 -254.01 -36.97 -85.36
C LYS A 475 -255.10 -38.04 -85.31
N SER A 476 -255.20 -38.81 -84.24
CA SER A 476 -256.24 -39.85 -84.13
C SER A 476 -257.63 -39.27 -83.88
N LEU A 477 -257.75 -38.21 -83.07
CA LEU A 477 -259.03 -37.52 -82.82
C LEU A 477 -259.63 -36.91 -84.10
N THR A 478 -258.77 -36.30 -84.92
CA THR A 478 -259.21 -35.58 -86.14
C THR A 478 -259.87 -36.51 -87.15
N LYS A 479 -259.44 -37.78 -87.24
CA LYS A 479 -260.04 -38.78 -88.14
C LYS A 479 -261.42 -39.28 -87.68
N SER A 480 -261.73 -39.23 -86.40
CA SER A 480 -262.99 -39.77 -85.87
C SER A 480 -264.20 -38.86 -86.16
N LEU A 481 -264.00 -37.54 -86.19
CA LEU A 481 -265.07 -36.55 -86.31
C LEU A 481 -265.61 -36.35 -87.74
N GLN A 482 -264.93 -36.87 -88.77
CA GLN A 482 -265.33 -36.69 -90.18
C GLN A 482 -266.61 -37.46 -90.58
N ASN A 483 -267.11 -38.36 -89.75
CA ASN A 483 -268.27 -39.21 -90.08
C ASN A 483 -269.61 -38.75 -89.48
N VAL A 484 -269.67 -37.57 -88.84
CA VAL A 484 -270.90 -37.07 -88.19
C VAL A 484 -271.71 -36.17 -89.15
N PRO A 485 -272.97 -36.50 -89.49
CA PRO A 485 -273.78 -35.72 -90.44
C PRO A 485 -273.97 -34.25 -90.05
N LYS A 486 -274.14 -33.95 -88.75
CA LYS A 486 -274.23 -32.57 -88.23
C LYS A 486 -272.94 -31.76 -88.50
N PHE A 487 -271.78 -32.42 -88.46
CA PHE A 487 -270.48 -31.81 -88.74
C PHE A 487 -270.26 -31.61 -90.25
N GLN A 488 -270.77 -32.51 -91.10
CA GLN A 488 -270.73 -32.36 -92.56
C GLN A 488 -271.60 -31.19 -93.04
N VAL A 489 -272.80 -31.01 -92.47
CA VAL A 489 -273.66 -29.86 -92.77
C VAL A 489 -273.00 -28.54 -92.30
N PHE A 490 -272.34 -28.55 -91.13
CA PHE A 490 -271.61 -27.39 -90.61
C PHE A 490 -270.38 -27.00 -91.45
N ILE A 491 -269.53 -27.96 -91.81
CA ILE A 491 -268.36 -27.72 -92.69
C ILE A 491 -268.82 -27.27 -94.09
N ALA A 492 -269.87 -27.89 -94.65
CA ALA A 492 -270.42 -27.47 -95.94
C ALA A 492 -270.94 -26.02 -95.90
N LEU A 493 -271.62 -25.61 -94.83
CA LEU A 493 -272.04 -24.22 -94.64
C LEU A 493 -270.86 -23.26 -94.43
N GLN A 494 -269.73 -23.74 -93.87
CA GLN A 494 -268.51 -22.95 -93.66
C GLN A 494 -267.71 -22.75 -94.97
N ASP A 495 -267.69 -23.75 -95.84
CA ASP A 495 -266.95 -23.72 -97.11
C ASP A 495 -267.74 -23.04 -98.24
N ILE A 496 -269.08 -23.05 -98.21
CA ILE A 496 -269.93 -22.44 -99.26
C ILE A 496 -270.03 -20.91 -99.12
N GLY A 497 -270.02 -20.38 -97.89
CA GLY A 497 -269.88 -18.94 -97.62
C GLY A 497 -271.01 -18.01 -98.10
N GLY A 498 -272.12 -18.52 -98.66
CA GLY A 498 -273.23 -17.73 -99.20
C GLY A 498 -274.60 -18.39 -99.02
N GLU A 499 -275.67 -17.68 -99.40
CA GLU A 499 -277.05 -18.17 -99.24
C GLU A 499 -277.31 -19.38 -100.15
N ILE A 500 -277.76 -20.49 -99.57
CA ILE A 500 -278.07 -21.70 -100.31
C ILE A 500 -279.44 -22.25 -99.92
N THR A 501 -280.18 -22.76 -100.90
CA THR A 501 -281.48 -23.38 -100.64
C THR A 501 -281.32 -24.70 -99.88
N VAL A 502 -282.29 -25.06 -99.04
CA VAL A 502 -282.30 -26.37 -98.35
C VAL A 502 -282.18 -27.55 -99.33
N THR A 503 -282.72 -27.39 -100.54
CA THR A 503 -282.62 -28.37 -101.63
C THR A 503 -281.23 -28.41 -102.29
N GLY A 504 -280.53 -27.28 -102.37
CA GLY A 504 -279.14 -27.20 -102.81
C GLY A 504 -278.17 -27.76 -101.78
N LEU A 505 -278.40 -27.48 -100.50
CA LEU A 505 -277.61 -28.01 -99.39
C LEU A 505 -277.75 -29.53 -99.31
N SER A 506 -278.96 -30.08 -99.44
CA SER A 506 -279.27 -31.51 -99.54
C SER A 506 -278.43 -32.27 -100.59
N LYS A 507 -278.14 -31.66 -101.74
CA LYS A 507 -277.31 -32.29 -102.79
C LYS A 507 -275.83 -32.30 -102.47
N ILE A 508 -275.30 -31.30 -101.77
CA ILE A 508 -273.87 -31.18 -101.45
C ILE A 508 -273.48 -32.16 -100.35
N VAL A 509 -274.32 -32.27 -99.32
CA VAL A 509 -274.10 -33.19 -98.21
C VAL A 509 -274.72 -34.57 -98.45
N GLY A 510 -275.34 -34.81 -99.61
CA GLY A 510 -275.85 -36.13 -100.00
C GLY A 510 -276.95 -36.68 -99.08
N GLN A 511 -277.73 -35.81 -98.43
CA GLN A 511 -278.75 -36.15 -97.44
C GLN A 511 -280.14 -35.73 -97.94
N SER A 512 -281.19 -36.43 -97.50
CA SER A 512 -282.56 -36.13 -97.93
C SER A 512 -283.01 -34.73 -97.45
N PRO A 513 -283.89 -34.03 -98.19
CA PRO A 513 -284.31 -32.67 -97.84
C PRO A 513 -284.93 -32.54 -96.43
N GLU A 514 -285.56 -33.60 -95.91
CA GLU A 514 -286.14 -33.64 -94.57
C GLU A 514 -285.07 -33.69 -93.47
N VAL A 515 -284.02 -34.51 -93.68
CA VAL A 515 -282.88 -34.64 -92.76
C VAL A 515 -282.09 -33.34 -92.71
N VAL A 516 -281.87 -32.71 -93.87
CA VAL A 516 -281.21 -31.41 -93.92
C VAL A 516 -282.06 -30.33 -93.27
N ASN A 517 -283.38 -30.35 -93.43
CA ASN A 517 -284.24 -29.37 -92.76
C ASN A 517 -284.22 -29.55 -91.23
N HIS A 518 -284.13 -30.78 -90.74
CA HIS A 518 -284.01 -31.04 -89.30
C HIS A 518 -282.66 -30.55 -88.74
N ILE A 519 -281.55 -30.86 -89.44
CA ILE A 519 -280.21 -30.41 -89.04
C ILE A 519 -280.08 -28.88 -89.13
N VAL A 520 -280.69 -28.26 -90.15
CA VAL A 520 -280.73 -26.80 -90.28
C VAL A 520 -281.54 -26.16 -89.15
N THR A 521 -282.59 -26.82 -88.68
CA THR A 521 -283.38 -26.34 -87.54
C THR A 521 -282.58 -26.46 -86.24
N ASP A 522 -281.84 -27.56 -86.05
CA ASP A 522 -280.93 -27.74 -84.92
C ASP A 522 -279.80 -26.72 -84.90
N LEU A 523 -279.13 -26.52 -86.05
CA LEU A 523 -278.06 -25.54 -86.16
C LEU A 523 -278.57 -24.10 -86.00
N ARG A 524 -279.84 -23.84 -86.32
CA ARG A 524 -280.51 -22.56 -86.06
C ARG A 524 -280.77 -22.35 -84.56
N ASN A 525 -281.19 -23.39 -83.84
CA ASN A 525 -281.38 -23.33 -82.38
C ASN A 525 -280.04 -23.16 -81.64
N ASP A 526 -278.96 -23.70 -82.19
CA ASP A 526 -277.58 -23.52 -81.70
C ASP A 526 -276.99 -22.14 -82.08
N GLY A 527 -277.72 -21.30 -82.83
CA GLY A 527 -277.29 -19.96 -83.24
C GLY A 527 -276.21 -19.92 -84.33
N LEU A 528 -275.90 -21.07 -84.96
CA LEU A 528 -274.80 -21.22 -85.92
C LEU A 528 -275.20 -20.88 -87.37
N VAL A 529 -276.50 -20.82 -87.66
CA VAL A 529 -277.05 -20.44 -88.99
C VAL A 529 -278.33 -19.63 -88.91
N LYS A 530 -278.52 -18.78 -89.92
CA LYS A 530 -279.73 -17.99 -90.20
C LYS A 530 -280.52 -18.62 -91.34
N VAL A 531 -281.84 -18.62 -91.21
CA VAL A 531 -282.76 -19.19 -92.20
C VAL A 531 -283.69 -18.08 -92.70
N LEU A 532 -283.72 -17.88 -94.02
CA LEU A 532 -284.39 -16.78 -94.72
C LEU A 532 -285.32 -17.34 -95.81
N HIS A 533 -286.42 -16.67 -96.13
CA HIS A 533 -287.44 -17.16 -97.07
C HIS A 533 -287.74 -16.12 -98.16
N LYS A 534 -287.65 -16.52 -99.43
CA LYS A 534 -287.95 -15.68 -100.61
C LYS A 534 -288.63 -16.50 -101.70
N GLU A 535 -289.66 -15.93 -102.33
CA GLU A 535 -290.35 -16.48 -103.51
C GLU A 535 -290.69 -17.99 -103.42
N ASN A 536 -291.40 -18.40 -102.36
CA ASN A 536 -291.82 -19.79 -102.09
C ASN A 536 -290.67 -20.80 -101.87
N LYS A 537 -289.44 -20.37 -101.53
CA LYS A 537 -288.30 -21.25 -101.21
C LYS A 537 -287.54 -20.78 -99.97
N THR A 538 -286.95 -21.76 -99.25
CA THR A 538 -286.22 -21.56 -97.99
C THR A 538 -284.70 -21.64 -98.20
N PHE A 539 -284.01 -20.61 -97.74
CA PHE A 539 -282.55 -20.44 -97.83
C PHE A 539 -281.92 -20.46 -96.44
N VAL A 540 -280.70 -20.98 -96.37
CA VAL A 540 -279.92 -21.12 -95.15
C VAL A 540 -278.56 -20.48 -95.39
N ALA A 541 -278.11 -19.68 -94.44
CA ALA A 541 -276.84 -18.98 -94.48
C ALA A 541 -276.19 -18.97 -93.09
N ARG A 542 -274.89 -18.75 -93.05
CA ARG A 542 -274.13 -18.63 -91.81
C ARG A 542 -274.63 -17.44 -90.97
N ALA A 543 -274.65 -17.60 -89.64
CA ALA A 543 -275.04 -16.56 -88.70
C ALA A 543 -274.05 -15.39 -88.65
#